data_AF-A0A922ZSP2-F1
#
_entry.id   AF-A0A922ZSP2-F1
#
_cell.length_a   1.000
_cell.length_b   1.000
_cell.length_c   1.000
_cell.angle_alpha   90.00
_cell.angle_beta   90.00
_cell.angle_gamma   90.00
#
_symmetry.space_group_name_H-M   'P 1'
#
loop_
_entity.id
_entity.type
_entity.pdbx_description
1 polymer ?
#
loop_
_entity_poly.entity_id
_entity_poly.type
_entity_poly.pdbx_seq_one_letter_code
_entity_poly.pdbx_strand_id
1 'polypeptide(L)' 'MKCQCDSLIRLMIYSLVSALVGLISGFLLGYIIYGVGFLFYPEDMREGLYYIAPFLGMAFGTVIGAILGGIVAIKKVEK' A
#
# COMPACT_ATOMS: atom_id res chain seq x y z
N MET A 1 -13.56 -24.82 -21.71
CA MET A 1 -13.33 -23.45 -21.21
C MET A 1 -12.83 -23.51 -19.76
N LYS A 2 -11.52 -23.52 -19.52
CA LYS A 2 -10.95 -23.68 -18.17
C LYS A 2 -9.77 -22.73 -17.90
N CYS A 3 -9.65 -21.62 -18.64
CA CYS A 3 -8.39 -20.86 -18.72
C CYS A 3 -8.48 -19.37 -18.32
N GLN A 4 -9.69 -18.80 -18.13
CA GLN A 4 -9.85 -17.39 -17.74
C GLN A 4 -10.10 -17.18 -16.24
N CYS A 5 -10.80 -18.09 -15.57
CA CYS A 5 -11.04 -17.95 -14.12
C CYS A 5 -9.75 -18.06 -13.30
N ASP A 6 -8.86 -19.00 -13.64
CA ASP A 6 -7.60 -19.18 -12.90
C ASP A 6 -6.65 -17.98 -13.02
N SER A 7 -6.62 -17.33 -14.19
CA SER A 7 -5.80 -16.13 -14.44
C SER A 7 -6.36 -14.91 -13.69
N LEU A 8 -7.69 -14.74 -13.65
CA LEU A 8 -8.34 -13.70 -12.84
C LEU A 8 -8.13 -13.91 -11.34
N ILE A 9 -8.29 -15.15 -10.84
CA ILE A 9 -8.07 -15.48 -9.42
C ILE A 9 -6.61 -15.21 -9.03
N ARG A 10 -5.66 -15.63 -9.88
CA ARG A 10 -4.24 -15.36 -9.64
C ARG A 10 -3.98 -13.84 -9.61
N LEU A 11 -4.53 -13.07 -10.55
CA LEU A 11 -4.39 -11.62 -10.56
C LEU A 11 -4.94 -10.95 -9.30
N MET A 12 -6.12 -11.40 -8.84
CA MET A 12 -6.71 -10.94 -7.58
C MET A 12 -5.83 -11.27 -6.37
N ILE A 13 -5.31 -12.50 -6.27
CA ILE A 13 -4.47 -12.91 -5.13
C ILE A 13 -3.19 -12.09 -5.08
N TYR A 14 -2.49 -11.94 -6.21
CA TYR A 14 -1.24 -11.18 -6.25
C TYR A 14 -1.47 -9.69 -5.97
N SER A 15 -2.55 -9.10 -6.49
CA SER A 15 -2.94 -7.73 -6.19
C SER A 15 -3.29 -7.56 -4.70
N LEU A 16 -4.07 -8.47 -4.12
CA LEU A 16 -4.47 -8.43 -2.70
C LEU A 16 -3.27 -8.57 -1.77
N VAL A 17 -2.39 -9.55 -2.01
CA VAL A 17 -1.18 -9.76 -1.20
C VAL A 17 -0.26 -8.55 -1.28
N SER A 18 -0.06 -8.01 -2.49
CA SER A 18 0.79 -6.83 -2.67
C SER A 18 0.17 -5.57 -2.08
N ALA A 19 -1.16 -5.45 -2.10
CA ALA A 19 -1.89 -4.38 -1.43
C ALA A 19 -1.73 -4.46 0.10
N LEU A 20 -1.78 -5.66 0.69
CA LEU A 20 -1.53 -5.86 2.13
C LEU A 20 -0.09 -5.51 2.52
N VAL A 21 0.89 -5.95 1.72
CA VAL A 21 2.30 -5.57 1.93
C VAL A 21 2.47 -4.05 1.78
N GLY A 22 1.82 -3.46 0.78
CA GLY A 22 1.76 -2.01 0.57
C GLY A 22 1.12 -1.26 1.74
N LEU A 23 0.05 -1.78 2.33
CA LEU A 23 -0.62 -1.20 3.49
C LEU A 23 0.32 -1.18 4.71
N ILE A 24 0.99 -2.29 5.01
CA ILE A 24 1.90 -2.40 6.16
C ILE A 24 3.13 -1.51 5.96
N SER A 25 3.75 -1.56 4.78
CA SER A 25 4.90 -0.70 4.47
C SER A 25 4.53 0.78 4.43
N GLY A 26 3.37 1.12 3.91
CA GLY A 26 2.82 2.47 3.90
C GLY A 26 2.50 3.00 5.30
N PHE A 27 1.96 2.16 6.17
CA PHE A 27 1.75 2.50 7.59
C PHE A 27 3.06 2.85 8.28
N LEU A 28 4.09 1.99 8.14
CA LEU A 28 5.42 2.22 8.70
C LEU A 28 6.04 3.52 8.17
N LEU A 29 5.94 3.76 6.86
CA LEU A 29 6.41 5.00 6.23
C LEU A 29 5.68 6.24 6.78
N GLY A 30 4.36 6.18 6.91
CA GLY A 30 3.58 7.26 7.49
C GLY A 30 3.94 7.55 8.94
N TYR A 31 4.26 6.51 9.73
CA TYR A 31 4.72 6.68 11.10
C TYR A 31 6.12 7.31 11.18
N ILE A 32 7.02 6.96 10.25
CA ILE A 32 8.34 7.59 10.12
C ILE A 32 8.17 9.07 9.73
N ILE A 33 7.29 9.39 8.78
CA ILE A 33 6.99 10.77 8.36
C ILE A 33 6.46 11.58 9.55
N TYR A 34 5.56 11.00 10.35
CA TYR A 34 5.10 11.63 11.59
C TYR A 34 6.25 11.89 12.55
N GLY A 35 7.12 10.90 12.79
CA GLY A 35 8.27 11.05 13.69
C GLY A 35 9.25 12.14 13.25
N VAL A 36 9.47 12.29 11.93
CA VAL A 36 10.25 13.40 11.38
C VAL A 36 9.49 14.72 11.52
N GLY A 37 8.21 14.74 11.20
CA GLY A 37 7.35 15.92 11.31
C GLY A 37 7.26 16.46 12.75
N PHE A 38 7.34 15.59 13.76
CA PHE A 38 7.39 15.97 15.17
C PHE A 38 8.54 16.95 15.49
N LEU A 39 9.68 16.85 14.78
CA LEU A 39 10.84 17.72 14.97
C LEU A 39 10.66 19.12 14.37
N PHE A 40 9.76 19.28 13.38
CA PHE A 40 9.61 20.53 12.61
C PHE A 40 8.27 21.23 12.84
N TYR A 41 7.23 20.51 13.26
CA TYR A 41 5.89 21.08 13.44
C TYR A 41 5.62 21.55 14.89
N PRO A 42 4.94 22.70 15.05
CA PRO A 42 4.48 23.20 16.36
C PRO A 42 3.48 22.23 16.99
N GLU A 43 3.43 22.22 18.33
CA GLU A 43 2.69 21.21 19.11
C GLU A 43 1.21 21.10 18.72
N ASP A 44 0.58 22.23 18.42
CA ASP A 44 -0.83 22.35 18.04
C ASP A 44 -1.19 21.56 16.77
N MET A 45 -0.22 21.27 15.91
CA MET A 45 -0.43 20.53 14.65
C MET A 45 -0.01 19.05 14.75
N ARG A 46 0.64 18.64 15.85
CA ARG A 46 1.21 17.29 15.99
C ARG A 46 0.12 16.22 16.13
N GLU A 47 -0.94 16.49 16.87
CA GLU A 47 -2.04 15.53 17.04
C GLU A 47 -2.73 15.22 15.71
N GLY A 48 -3.02 16.24 14.90
CA GLY A 48 -3.60 16.04 13.55
C GLY A 48 -2.67 15.25 12.63
N LEU A 49 -1.36 15.53 12.71
CA LEU A 49 -0.36 14.83 11.91
C LEU A 49 -0.22 13.36 12.30
N TYR A 50 -0.38 13.04 13.59
CA TYR A 50 -0.33 11.66 14.10
C TYR A 50 -1.39 10.75 13.48
N TYR A 51 -2.59 11.28 13.21
CA TYR A 51 -3.65 10.51 12.57
C TYR A 51 -3.53 10.51 11.04
N ILE A 52 -3.24 11.67 10.45
CA ILE A 52 -3.27 11.84 9.00
C ILE A 52 -2.09 11.13 8.33
N ALA A 53 -0.87 11.27 8.85
CA ALA A 53 0.33 10.72 8.21
C ALA A 53 0.30 9.17 8.04
N PRO A 54 0.00 8.36 9.08
CA PRO A 54 -0.11 6.91 8.91
C PRO A 54 -1.32 6.51 8.08
N PHE A 55 -2.46 7.21 8.18
CA PHE A 55 -3.63 6.93 7.36
C PHE A 55 -3.33 7.16 5.86
N LEU A 56 -2.72 8.29 5.55
CA LEU A 56 -2.32 8.65 4.19
C LEU A 56 -1.26 7.67 3.67
N GLY A 57 -0.29 7.32 4.51
CA GLY A 57 0.72 6.30 4.20
C GLY A 57 0.10 4.94 3.87
N MET A 58 -0.86 4.46 4.66
CA MET A 58 -1.60 3.23 4.38
C MET A 58 -2.36 3.30 3.06
N ALA A 59 -3.11 4.39 2.82
CA ALA A 59 -3.90 4.54 1.59
C ALA A 59 -3.00 4.51 0.34
N PHE A 60 -1.94 5.32 0.32
CA PHE A 60 -0.98 5.34 -0.78
C PHE A 60 -0.27 4.01 -0.95
N GLY A 61 0.22 3.43 0.14
CA GLY A 61 0.93 2.15 0.12
C GLY A 61 0.05 1.02 -0.42
N THR A 62 -1.22 0.96 -0.02
CA THR A 62 -2.18 -0.04 -0.49
C THR A 62 -2.43 0.07 -1.99
N VAL A 63 -2.65 1.30 -2.50
CA VAL A 63 -2.90 1.54 -3.92
C VAL A 63 -1.68 1.19 -4.77
N ILE A 64 -0.49 1.65 -4.37
CA ILE A 64 0.76 1.35 -5.07
C ILE A 64 1.03 -0.16 -5.04
N GLY A 65 0.88 -0.79 -3.88
CA GLY A 65 1.04 -2.23 -3.71
C GLY A 65 0.10 -3.03 -4.61
N ALA A 66 -1.19 -2.67 -4.68
CA ALA A 66 -2.17 -3.32 -5.55
C ALA A 66 -1.79 -3.20 -7.04
N ILE A 67 -1.39 -2.01 -7.49
CA ILE A 67 -0.99 -1.76 -8.87
C ILE A 67 0.25 -2.59 -9.24
N LEU A 68 1.28 -2.56 -8.39
CA LEU A 68 2.51 -3.33 -8.62
C LEU A 68 2.23 -4.84 -8.61
N GLY A 69 1.40 -5.32 -7.68
CA GLY A 69 0.96 -6.71 -7.63
C GLY A 69 0.22 -7.16 -8.88
N GLY A 70 -0.67 -6.30 -9.40
CA GLY A 70 -1.36 -6.52 -10.67
C GLY A 70 -0.40 -6.62 -11.86
N ILE A 71 0.57 -5.71 -11.97
CA ILE A 71 1.59 -5.75 -13.03
C ILE A 71 2.43 -7.02 -12.95
N VAL A 72 2.85 -7.42 -11.74
CA VAL A 72 3.61 -8.66 -11.52
C VAL A 72 2.79 -9.89 -11.90
N ALA A 73 1.49 -9.90 -11.59
CA ALA A 73 0.60 -10.98 -11.97
C ALA A 73 0.49 -11.13 -13.49
N ILE A 74 0.28 -10.02 -14.21
CA ILE A 74 0.18 -10.01 -15.67
C ILE A 74 1.46 -10.58 -16.30
N LYS A 75 2.64 -10.10 -15.87
CA LYS A 75 3.93 -10.61 -16.35
C LYS A 75 4.16 -12.10 -16.08
N LYS A 76 3.52 -12.66 -15.03
CA LYS A 76 3.60 -14.08 -14.68
C LYS A 76 2.59 -14.96 -15.44
N VAL A 77 1.55 -14.36 -16.02
CA VAL A 77 0.57 -15.08 -16.86
C VAL A 77 1.03 -15.10 -18.32
N GLU A 78 1.83 -14.12 -18.75
CA GLU A 78 2.41 -14.05 -20.09
C GLU A 78 3.60 -15.01 -20.33
N LYS A 79 4.16 -15.59 -19.26
CA LYS A 79 5.22 -16.62 -19.30
C LYS A 79 4.65 -18.01 -19.07
#